data_AF-A0A958UMB5-F1
#
_entry.id   AF-A0A958UMB5-F1
#
_cell.length_a   1.000
_cell.length_b   1.000
_cell.length_c   1.000
_cell.angle_alpha   90.00
_cell.angle_beta   90.00
_cell.angle_gamma   90.00
#
_symmetry.space_group_name_H-M   'P 1'
#
loop_
_entity.id
_entity.type
_entity.pdbx_description
1 polymer ?
#
loop_
_entity_poly.entity_id
_entity_poly.type
_entity_poly.pdbx_seq_one_letter_code
_entity_poly.pdbx_strand_id
1 'polypeptide(L)'
;MAISSGLLLKFAKNIIVEDFKKTFGYISNTFLLVGFFFLIYTFAPMYDLSIYSYYAIVLALAVSLTVIANLVHKAIITTEERLKKIISKLFDFIILETPRKHVSEEKQIDYVISYEKIINEIGDE
;
A
#
# COMPACT_ATOMS: atom_id res chain seq x y z
N MET A 1 -8.87 14.00 9.28
CA MET A 1 -9.09 14.21 7.83
C MET A 1 -7.80 14.43 7.05
N ALA A 2 -6.89 15.30 7.47
CA ALA A 2 -5.66 15.56 6.71
C ALA A 2 -4.77 14.31 6.49
N ILE A 3 -4.56 13.50 7.53
CA ILE A 3 -3.75 12.26 7.45
C ILE A 3 -4.40 11.26 6.48
N SER A 4 -5.70 11.01 6.61
CA SER A 4 -6.43 10.09 5.73
C SER A 4 -6.41 10.55 4.27
N SER A 5 -6.64 11.84 4.00
CA SER A 5 -6.55 12.39 2.64
C SER A 5 -5.13 12.30 2.09
N GLY A 6 -4.11 12.57 2.91
CA GLY A 6 -2.70 12.42 2.53
C GLY A 6 -2.35 10.99 2.15
N LEU A 7 -2.80 10.00 2.93
CA LEU A 7 -2.61 8.58 2.62
C LEU A 7 -3.34 8.16 1.34
N LEU A 8 -4.60 8.56 1.16
CA LEU A 8 -5.37 8.25 -0.05
C LEU A 8 -4.71 8.80 -1.32
N LEU A 9 -4.26 10.06 -1.29
CA LEU A 9 -3.52 10.66 -2.42
C LEU A 9 -2.23 9.91 -2.74
N LYS A 10 -1.60 9.32 -1.71
CA LYS A 10 -0.39 8.51 -1.86
C LYS A 10 -0.65 7.21 -2.61
N PHE A 11 -1.75 6.53 -2.30
CA PHE A 11 -2.19 5.36 -3.05
C PHE A 11 -2.63 5.74 -4.47
N ALA A 12 -3.40 6.82 -4.61
CA ALA A 12 -3.87 7.30 -5.91
C ALA A 12 -2.74 7.64 -6.88
N LYS A 13 -1.59 8.12 -6.37
CA LYS A 13 -0.39 8.37 -7.18
C LYS A 13 0.03 7.18 -8.06
N ASN A 14 -0.19 5.95 -7.61
CA ASN A 14 0.21 4.76 -8.38
C ASN A 14 -0.71 4.48 -9.58
N ILE A 15 -1.90 5.08 -9.61
CA ILE A 15 -2.93 4.87 -10.64
C ILE A 15 -2.97 6.03 -11.65
N ILE A 16 -2.43 7.20 -11.28
CA ILE A 16 -2.49 8.44 -12.08
C ILE A 16 -1.39 8.48 -13.17
N VAL A 17 -1.68 9.22 -14.25
CA VAL A 17 -0.76 9.57 -15.36
C VAL A 17 0.58 10.07 -14.84
N GLU A 18 1.66 9.62 -15.49
CA GLU A 18 3.04 9.75 -15.00
C GLU A 18 3.47 11.19 -14.70
N ASP A 19 3.02 12.15 -15.51
CA ASP A 19 3.33 13.58 -15.36
C ASP A 19 2.87 14.18 -14.03
N PHE A 20 1.75 13.70 -13.48
CA PHE A 20 1.18 14.22 -12.23
C PHE A 20 1.67 13.48 -10.99
N LYS A 21 2.39 12.36 -11.14
CA LYS A 21 2.82 11.53 -10.00
C LYS A 21 3.68 12.28 -8.99
N LYS A 22 4.59 13.15 -9.46
CA LYS A 22 5.46 13.94 -8.57
C LYS A 22 4.65 14.98 -7.79
N THR A 23 3.76 15.70 -8.47
CA THR A 23 2.89 16.71 -7.88
C THR A 23 1.97 16.11 -6.82
N PHE A 24 1.30 15.00 -7.12
CA PHE A 24 0.47 14.27 -6.15
C PHE A 24 1.29 13.77 -4.96
N GLY A 25 2.53 13.34 -5.19
CA GLY A 25 3.46 12.98 -4.12
C GLY A 25 3.75 14.14 -3.17
N TYR A 26 4.02 15.34 -3.70
CA TYR A 26 4.25 16.53 -2.87
C TYR A 26 2.99 16.94 -2.11
N ILE A 27 1.83 16.97 -2.77
CA ILE A 27 0.55 17.31 -2.12
C ILE A 27 0.25 16.31 -0.99
N SER A 28 0.37 15.00 -1.26
CA SER A 28 0.20 13.95 -0.25
C SER A 28 1.09 14.17 0.98
N ASN A 29 2.38 14.45 0.76
CA ASN A 29 3.33 14.70 1.86
C ASN A 29 2.99 15.97 2.64
N THR A 30 2.51 17.03 2.00
CA THR A 30 2.05 18.26 2.68
C THR A 30 0.84 17.96 3.57
N PHE A 31 -0.13 17.20 3.08
CA PHE A 31 -1.30 16.78 3.88
C PHE A 31 -0.90 15.93 5.09
N LEU A 32 0.05 15.01 4.92
CA LEU A 32 0.59 14.20 6.01
C LEU A 32 1.34 15.05 7.03
N LEU A 33 2.20 15.97 6.58
CA LEU A 33 2.97 16.86 7.45
C LEU A 33 2.04 17.73 8.31
N VAL A 34 1.07 18.39 7.69
CA VAL A 34 0.08 19.21 8.39
C VAL A 34 -0.74 18.35 9.36
N GLY A 35 -1.17 17.17 8.91
CA GLY A 35 -1.93 16.24 9.74
C GLY A 35 -1.17 15.78 10.98
N PHE A 36 0.10 15.38 10.83
CA PHE A 36 0.94 14.97 11.95
C PHE A 36 1.32 16.14 12.85
N PHE A 37 1.57 17.32 12.30
CA PHE A 37 1.84 18.53 13.08
C PHE A 37 0.67 18.84 14.02
N PHE A 38 -0.55 18.91 13.51
CA PHE A 38 -1.73 19.17 14.33
C PHE A 38 -2.02 18.04 15.31
N LEU A 39 -1.78 16.78 14.92
CA LEU A 39 -1.92 15.63 15.81
C LEU A 39 -0.98 15.78 17.01
N ILE A 40 0.32 15.98 16.78
CA ILE A 40 1.30 16.15 17.86
C ILE A 40 0.98 17.38 18.69
N TYR A 41 0.67 18.51 18.05
CA TYR A 41 0.29 19.75 18.74
C TYR A 41 -0.91 19.56 19.69
N THR A 42 -1.89 18.75 19.29
CA THR A 42 -3.08 18.47 20.11
C THR A 42 -2.76 17.57 21.31
N PHE A 43 -1.84 16.62 21.16
CA PHE A 43 -1.54 15.61 22.19
C PHE A 43 -0.31 15.93 23.05
N ALA A 44 0.59 16.81 22.60
CA ALA A 44 1.79 17.20 23.32
C ALA A 44 1.61 18.63 23.84
N PRO A 45 1.15 18.81 25.09
CA PRO A 45 0.99 20.14 25.65
C PRO A 45 2.36 20.80 25.85
N MET A 46 2.34 22.13 25.91
CA MET A 46 3.52 22.96 26.05
C MET A 46 4.03 22.90 27.50
N TYR A 47 4.91 21.94 27.78
CA TYR A 47 5.61 21.84 29.08
C TYR A 47 6.90 22.63 29.04
N ASP A 48 7.09 23.59 29.94
CA ASP A 48 8.32 24.34 30.33
C ASP A 48 9.28 24.81 29.22
N LEU A 49 8.91 24.64 27.96
CA LEU A 49 9.69 24.97 26.77
C LEU A 49 9.36 26.39 26.35
N SER A 50 10.36 27.11 25.83
CA SER A 50 10.09 28.34 25.09
C SER A 50 9.18 28.07 23.90
N ILE A 51 8.37 29.05 23.51
CA ILE A 51 7.45 28.97 22.36
C ILE A 51 8.19 28.46 21.11
N TYR A 52 9.36 29.03 20.84
CA TYR A 52 10.18 28.66 19.67
C TYR A 52 10.68 27.21 19.75
N SER A 53 11.19 26.77 20.91
CA SER A 53 11.66 25.38 21.07
C SER A 53 10.52 24.37 20.94
N TYR A 54 9.34 24.69 21.47
CA TYR A 54 8.17 23.82 21.37
C TYR A 54 7.76 23.60 19.92
N TYR A 55 7.57 24.68 19.14
CA TYR A 55 7.19 24.54 17.73
C TYR A 55 8.27 23.88 16.87
N ALA A 56 9.55 24.12 17.17
CA ALA A 56 10.65 23.44 16.49
C ALA A 56 10.61 21.92 16.71
N ILE A 57 10.36 21.46 17.94
CA ILE A 57 10.24 20.03 18.27
C ILE A 57 9.01 19.42 17.61
N VAL A 58 7.85 20.08 17.68
CA VAL A 58 6.62 19.60 17.04
C VAL A 58 6.82 19.46 15.52
N LEU A 59 7.46 20.44 14.89
CA LEU A 59 7.77 20.38 13.47
C LEU A 59 8.74 19.23 13.14
N ALA A 60 9.82 19.06 13.91
CA ALA A 60 10.78 17.97 13.71
C ALA A 60 10.12 16.59 13.83
N LEU A 61 9.24 16.41 14.81
CA LEU A 61 8.46 15.18 15.00
C LEU A 61 7.47 14.96 13.83
N ALA A 62 6.79 16.00 13.37
CA ALA A 62 5.86 15.91 12.24
C ALA A 62 6.57 15.50 10.94
N VAL A 63 7.76 16.06 10.69
CA VAL A 63 8.62 15.67 9.57
C VAL A 63 9.04 14.20 9.71
N SER A 64 9.48 13.80 10.89
CA SER A 64 9.89 12.41 11.17
C SER A 64 8.75 11.41 10.92
N LEU A 65 7.54 11.71 11.41
CA LEU A 65 6.36 10.88 11.15
C LEU A 65 5.98 10.84 9.68
N THR A 66 6.13 11.94 8.95
CA THR A 66 5.87 11.98 7.50
C THR A 66 6.84 11.06 6.74
N VAL A 67 8.12 11.04 7.14
CA VAL A 67 9.11 10.10 6.60
C VAL A 67 8.76 8.65 6.93
N ILE A 68 8.38 8.35 8.18
CA ILE A 68 7.96 7.00 8.57
C ILE A 68 6.74 6.56 7.75
N ALA A 69 5.75 7.43 7.55
CA ALA A 69 4.59 7.14 6.73
C ALA A 69 4.95 6.89 5.25
N ASN A 70 6.01 7.51 4.71
CA ASN A 70 6.54 7.17 3.39
C ASN A 70 7.11 5.74 3.36
N LEU A 71 7.91 5.37 4.36
CA LEU A 71 8.52 4.04 4.45
C LEU A 71 7.48 2.94 4.61
N VAL A 72 6.50 3.15 5.50
CA VAL A 72 5.39 2.22 5.73
C VAL A 72 4.57 2.03 4.45
N HIS A 73 4.25 3.11 3.74
CA HIS A 73 3.52 3.00 2.47
C HIS A 73 4.29 2.17 1.42
N LYS A 74 5.60 2.37 1.29
CA LYS A 74 6.44 1.57 0.40
C LYS A 74 6.47 0.09 0.82
N ALA A 75 6.54 -0.17 2.12
CA ALA A 75 6.51 -1.54 2.66
C ALA A 75 5.17 -2.24 2.38
N ILE A 76 4.04 -1.52 2.52
CA ILE A 76 2.70 -2.04 2.20
C ILE A 76 2.62 -2.45 0.73
N ILE A 77 3.01 -1.57 -0.20
CA ILE A 77 3.00 -1.87 -1.64
C ILE A 77 3.88 -3.08 -1.95
N THR A 78 5.10 -3.12 -1.40
CA THR A 78 6.02 -4.24 -1.62
C THR A 78 5.45 -5.55 -1.08
N THR A 79 4.74 -5.50 0.04
CA THR A 79 4.11 -6.67 0.66
C THR A 79 2.92 -7.15 -0.18
N GLU A 80 2.13 -6.21 -0.71
CA GLU A 80 1.02 -6.51 -1.61
C GLU A 80 1.49 -7.20 -2.90
N GLU A 81 2.54 -6.67 -3.53
CA GLU A 81 3.16 -7.28 -4.73
C GLU A 81 3.69 -8.69 -4.43
N ARG A 82 4.33 -8.88 -3.27
CA ARG A 82 4.80 -10.21 -2.84
C ARG A 82 3.65 -11.17 -2.63
N LEU A 83 2.56 -10.72 -2.01
CA LEU A 83 1.37 -11.54 -1.77
C LEU A 83 0.74 -11.96 -3.10
N LYS A 84 0.53 -11.01 -4.02
CA LYS A 84 0.05 -11.29 -5.38
C LYS A 84 0.89 -12.36 -6.09
N LYS A 85 2.22 -12.26 -5.97
CA LYS A 85 3.15 -13.24 -6.56
C LYS A 85 3.06 -14.62 -5.91
N ILE A 86 2.90 -14.70 -4.59
CA ILE A 86 2.72 -15.98 -3.88
C ILE A 86 1.41 -16.64 -4.30
N ILE A 87 0.32 -15.87 -4.36
CA ILE A 87 -0.99 -16.35 -4.80
C ILE A 87 -0.93 -16.88 -6.23
N SER A 88 -0.33 -16.11 -7.16
CA SER A 88 -0.14 -16.55 -8.55
C SER A 88 0.63 -17.86 -8.64
N LYS A 89 1.75 -18.01 -7.92
CA LYS A 89 2.51 -19.27 -7.89
C LYS A 89 1.73 -20.45 -7.31
N LEU A 90 0.87 -20.19 -6.32
CA LEU A 90 0.03 -21.21 -5.72
C LEU A 90 -1.03 -21.70 -6.72
N PHE A 91 -1.63 -20.79 -7.49
CA PHE A 91 -2.51 -21.15 -8.59
C PHE A 91 -1.78 -21.93 -9.69
N ASP A 92 -0.59 -21.49 -10.10
CA ASP A 92 0.24 -22.22 -11.07
C ASP A 92 0.51 -23.66 -10.60
N PHE A 93 0.83 -23.84 -9.32
CA PHE A 93 1.05 -25.17 -8.72
C PHE A 93 -0.22 -26.04 -8.74
N ILE A 94 -1.36 -25.48 -8.37
CA ILE A 94 -2.64 -26.20 -8.35
C ILE A 94 -3.04 -26.62 -9.77
N ILE A 95 -2.92 -25.71 -10.74
CA ILE A 95 -3.39 -25.94 -12.10
C ILE A 95 -2.44 -26.83 -12.88
N LEU A 96 -1.12 -26.65 -12.74
CA LEU A 96 -0.15 -27.33 -13.60
C LEU A 96 0.49 -28.56 -12.93
N GLU A 97 0.75 -28.49 -11.63
CA GLU A 97 1.60 -29.48 -10.96
C GLU A 97 0.80 -30.56 -10.23
N THR A 98 -0.36 -30.21 -9.69
CA THR A 98 -1.27 -31.14 -9.01
C THR A 98 -1.89 -32.19 -9.94
N PRO A 99 -2.47 -31.84 -11.11
CA PRO A 99 -3.03 -32.83 -12.02
C PRO A 99 -1.98 -33.80 -12.58
N ARG A 100 -0.75 -33.34 -12.82
CA ARG A 100 0.35 -34.20 -13.28
C ARG A 100 0.72 -35.33 -12.31
N LYS A 101 0.48 -35.16 -11.00
CA LYS A 101 0.80 -36.17 -9.99
C LYS A 101 -0.39 -37.02 -9.54
N HIS A 102 -1.63 -36.52 -9.65
CA HIS A 102 -2.80 -37.13 -8.99
C HIS A 102 -3.99 -37.39 -9.93
N VAL A 103 -3.92 -36.93 -11.19
CA VAL A 103 -5.02 -37.07 -12.16
C VAL A 103 -4.51 -37.85 -13.37
N SER A 104 -5.29 -38.86 -13.80
CA SER A 104 -5.03 -39.63 -15.02
C SER A 104 -4.93 -38.72 -16.24
N GLU A 105 -4.00 -38.97 -17.15
CA GLU A 105 -3.69 -38.10 -18.30
C GLU A 105 -4.93 -37.64 -19.09
N GLU A 106 -5.92 -38.52 -19.29
CA GLU A 106 -7.17 -38.20 -19.99
C GLU A 106 -8.03 -37.11 -19.32
N LYS A 107 -7.92 -36.93 -18.00
CA LYS A 107 -8.71 -35.96 -17.22
C LYS A 107 -7.94 -34.68 -16.87
N GLN A 108 -6.65 -34.62 -17.20
CA GLN A 108 -5.81 -33.46 -16.87
C GLN A 108 -6.27 -32.21 -17.65
N ILE A 109 -6.69 -32.39 -18.90
CA ILE A 109 -7.16 -31.31 -19.77
C ILE A 109 -8.44 -30.68 -19.22
N ASP A 110 -9.44 -31.49 -18.86
CA ASP A 110 -10.70 -31.01 -18.26
C ASP A 110 -10.47 -30.29 -16.92
N TYR A 111 -9.49 -30.76 -16.14
CA TYR A 111 -9.12 -30.13 -14.87
C TYR A 111 -8.55 -28.72 -15.09
N VAL A 112 -7.63 -28.56 -16.04
CA VAL A 112 -7.05 -27.24 -16.39
C VAL A 112 -8.12 -26.28 -16.92
N ILE A 113 -8.97 -26.75 -17.85
CA ILE A 113 -10.07 -25.94 -18.42
C ILE A 113 -11.05 -25.47 -17.32
N SER A 114 -11.37 -26.32 -16.35
CA SER A 114 -12.28 -25.96 -15.26
C SER A 114 -11.73 -24.84 -14.37
N TYR A 115 -10.43 -24.84 -14.11
CA TYR A 115 -9.78 -23.81 -13.29
C TYR A 115 -9.53 -22.51 -14.05
N GLU A 116 -9.21 -22.56 -15.35
CA GLU A 116 -9.17 -21.36 -16.20
C GLU A 116 -10.53 -20.65 -16.22
N LYS A 117 -11.63 -21.41 -16.29
CA LYS A 117 -12.98 -20.84 -16.22
C LYS A 117 -13.23 -20.13 -14.89
N ILE A 118 -12.86 -20.74 -13.76
CA ILE A 118 -13.00 -20.12 -12.43
C ILE A 118 -12.14 -18.85 -12.30
N ILE A 119 -10.91 -18.86 -12.84
CA ILE A 119 -10.03 -17.68 -12.80
C ILE A 119 -10.60 -16.53 -13.62
N ASN A 120 -11.14 -16.80 -14.80
CA ASN A 120 -11.75 -15.77 -15.65
C ASN A 120 -13.03 -15.20 -15.01
N GLU A 121 -13.84 -16.04 -14.34
CA GLU A 121 -15.00 -15.58 -13.58
C GLU A 121 -14.61 -14.67 -12.39
N ILE A 122 -13.43 -14.88 -11.78
CA ILE A 122 -12.92 -14.02 -10.69
C ILE A 122 -12.30 -12.72 -11.24
N GLY A 123 -11.79 -12.72 -12.47
CA GLY A 123 -11.09 -11.57 -13.08
C GLY A 123 -12.00 -10.53 -13.74
N ASP A 124 -13.29 -10.85 -13.96
CA ASP A 124 -14.27 -9.97 -14.61
C ASP A 124 -15.08 -9.10 -13.62
N GLU A 125 -14.80 -9.16 -12.30
CA GLU A 125 -15.31 -8.24 -11.27
C GLU A 125 -14.30 -7.13 -10.89
#